data_AF-A0AA85C1U1-F1
#
_entry.id   AF-A0AA85C1U1-F1
#
_cell.length_a   1.000
_cell.length_b   1.000
_cell.length_c   1.000
_cell.angle_alpha   90.00
_cell.angle_beta   90.00
_cell.angle_gamma   90.00
#
_symmetry.space_group_name_H-M   'P 1'
#
loop_
_entity.id
_entity.type
_entity.pdbx_description
1 polymer ?
#
loop_
_entity_poly.entity_id
_entity_poly.type
_entity_poly.pdbx_seq_one_letter_code
_entity_poly.pdbx_strand_id
1 'polypeptide(L)'
;MSPEAPRCEKNCKIARSPLIYKGHVYHPYIKNIIIGGGLMALGEICAQSLKMYFFVAPNYNSGSNTDLCSVCDQESSKKSWIYLITDTKNYNFNTIIRQSAIGSFQGFYQFIYYSWLDKVFSGVSLTIVAKKVLLDEVLIGPISLAIFFLYNGFCDTCTMAGAFQRCRQSFLPGYLSDLVYWPILQTINFALVPPGYRVLYVIFFTSLWNTYLCFFNARMTN
;
A
#
# COMPACT_ATOMS: atom_id res chain seq x y z
N MET A 1 6.58 -12.64 42.88
CA MET A 1 6.38 -11.63 41.82
C MET A 1 6.32 -12.37 40.49
N SER A 2 5.19 -12.27 39.79
CA SER A 2 4.65 -13.26 38.85
C SER A 2 5.44 -13.43 37.53
N PRO A 3 5.49 -14.64 36.93
CA PRO A 3 6.20 -14.86 35.66
C PRO A 3 5.32 -14.44 34.46
N GLU A 4 5.71 -13.35 33.77
CA GLU A 4 5.08 -12.88 32.51
C GLU A 4 5.37 -13.76 31.27
N ALA A 5 5.88 -14.97 31.45
CA ALA A 5 6.32 -15.86 30.37
C ALA A 5 5.22 -16.51 29.48
N PRO A 6 3.91 -16.65 29.83
CA PRO A 6 3.01 -17.47 29.00
C PRO A 6 2.34 -16.73 27.83
N ARG A 7 2.28 -15.40 27.81
CA ARG A 7 1.54 -14.64 26.77
C ARG A 7 2.38 -14.44 25.50
N CYS A 8 3.67 -14.13 25.65
CA CYS A 8 4.57 -13.89 24.53
C CYS A 8 4.86 -15.19 23.74
N GLU A 9 5.01 -16.31 24.44
CA GLU A 9 5.26 -17.62 23.81
C GLU A 9 4.03 -18.13 23.04
N LYS A 10 2.82 -17.98 23.62
CA LYS A 10 1.56 -18.36 22.95
C LYS A 10 1.30 -17.53 21.69
N ASN A 11 1.51 -16.21 21.75
CA ASN A 11 1.33 -15.33 20.59
C ASN A 11 2.35 -15.63 19.46
N CYS A 12 3.58 -16.01 19.82
CA CYS A 12 4.61 -16.44 18.87
C CYS A 12 4.25 -17.78 18.19
N LYS A 13 3.68 -18.74 18.94
CA LYS A 13 3.15 -20.00 18.40
C LYS A 13 1.98 -19.77 17.44
N ILE A 14 1.02 -18.92 17.78
CA ILE A 14 -0.13 -18.60 16.91
C ILE A 14 0.32 -17.89 15.63
N ALA A 15 1.29 -16.98 15.71
CA ALA A 15 1.81 -16.25 14.55
C ALA A 15 2.52 -17.14 13.52
N ARG A 16 3.15 -18.24 13.98
CA ARG A 16 3.79 -19.25 13.13
C ARG A 16 2.86 -20.39 12.75
N SER A 17 1.63 -20.40 13.26
CA SER A 17 0.69 -21.47 12.99
C SER A 17 0.18 -21.38 11.53
N PRO A 18 0.16 -22.50 10.80
CA PRO A 18 -0.40 -22.55 9.46
C PRO A 18 -1.90 -22.24 9.49
N LEU A 19 -2.43 -21.65 8.41
CA LEU A 19 -3.88 -21.51 8.26
C LEU A 19 -4.46 -22.87 7.92
N ILE A 20 -5.45 -23.30 8.71
CA ILE A 20 -6.21 -24.52 8.44
C ILE A 20 -7.54 -24.08 7.84
N TYR A 21 -7.71 -24.30 6.54
CA TYR A 21 -8.95 -24.01 5.83
C TYR A 21 -9.39 -25.25 5.06
N LYS A 22 -10.63 -25.70 5.29
CA LYS A 22 -11.20 -26.93 4.69
C LYS A 22 -10.26 -28.15 4.75
N GLY A 23 -9.56 -28.35 5.88
CA GLY A 23 -8.66 -29.50 6.06
C GLY A 23 -7.28 -29.38 5.39
N HIS A 24 -6.99 -28.30 4.65
CA HIS A 24 -5.67 -28.03 4.10
C HIS A 24 -4.87 -27.12 5.04
N VAL A 25 -3.62 -27.53 5.32
CA VAL A 25 -2.66 -26.81 6.16
C VAL A 25 -1.80 -25.92 5.28
N TYR A 26 -2.10 -24.62 5.25
CA TYR A 26 -1.32 -23.64 4.48
C TYR A 26 -0.16 -23.11 5.29
N HIS A 27 1.06 -23.28 4.77
CA HIS A 27 2.25 -22.76 5.43
C HIS A 27 2.19 -21.21 5.56
N PRO A 28 2.62 -20.63 6.70
CA PRO A 28 2.53 -19.19 6.94
C PRO A 28 3.16 -18.27 5.86
N TYR A 29 4.14 -18.73 5.07
CA TYR A 29 4.66 -17.94 3.96
C TYR A 29 3.68 -17.85 2.78
N ILE A 30 3.02 -18.96 2.40
CA ILE A 30 2.01 -18.97 1.32
C ILE A 30 0.83 -18.09 1.71
N LYS A 31 0.41 -18.14 2.98
CA LYS A 31 -0.63 -17.26 3.52
C LYS A 31 -0.33 -15.79 3.23
N ASN A 32 0.85 -15.31 3.63
CA ASN A 32 1.19 -13.89 3.50
C ASN A 32 1.41 -13.48 2.04
N ILE A 33 1.90 -14.37 1.19
CA ILE A 33 1.98 -14.15 -0.27
C ILE A 33 0.58 -13.92 -0.85
N ILE A 34 -0.35 -14.84 -0.61
CA ILE A 34 -1.71 -14.77 -1.18
C ILE A 34 -2.44 -13.53 -0.69
N ILE A 35 -2.39 -13.27 0.62
CA ILE A 35 -3.08 -12.11 1.18
C ILE A 35 -2.42 -10.80 0.72
N GLY A 36 -1.08 -10.78 0.61
CA GLY A 36 -0.33 -9.66 0.07
C GLY A 36 -0.75 -9.28 -1.34
N GLY A 37 -0.77 -10.25 -2.25
CA GLY A 37 -1.19 -10.00 -3.62
C GLY A 37 -2.65 -9.60 -3.72
N GLY A 38 -3.55 -10.33 -3.04
CA GLY A 38 -4.98 -10.04 -3.05
C GLY A 38 -5.32 -8.64 -2.51
N LEU A 39 -4.71 -8.25 -1.39
CA LEU A 39 -4.99 -6.96 -0.75
C LEU A 39 -4.44 -5.78 -1.56
N MET A 40 -3.23 -5.91 -2.15
CA MET A 40 -2.73 -4.87 -3.05
C MET A 40 -3.52 -4.78 -4.36
N ALA A 41 -4.02 -5.90 -4.89
CA ALA A 41 -4.91 -5.88 -6.05
C ALA A 41 -6.22 -5.14 -5.75
N LEU A 42 -6.86 -5.44 -4.62
CA LEU A 42 -8.06 -4.73 -4.16
C LEU A 42 -7.78 -3.25 -3.92
N GLY A 43 -6.64 -2.95 -3.31
CA GLY A 43 -6.15 -1.60 -3.10
C GLY A 43 -6.03 -0.80 -4.39
N GLU A 44 -5.44 -1.39 -5.43
CA GLU A 44 -5.29 -0.77 -6.74
C GLU A 44 -6.64 -0.57 -7.43
N ILE A 45 -7.57 -1.53 -7.33
CA ILE A 45 -8.95 -1.37 -7.81
C ILE A 45 -9.61 -0.18 -7.14
N CYS A 46 -9.56 -0.11 -5.80
CA CYS A 46 -10.09 1.02 -5.02
C CYS A 46 -9.45 2.35 -5.43
N ALA A 47 -8.14 2.38 -5.64
CA ALA A 47 -7.41 3.57 -6.08
C ALA A 47 -7.86 4.04 -7.46
N GLN A 48 -8.08 3.13 -8.41
CA GLN A 48 -8.58 3.45 -9.74
C GLN A 48 -10.02 3.96 -9.68
N SER A 49 -10.89 3.36 -8.87
CA SER A 49 -12.26 3.85 -8.64
C SER A 49 -12.26 5.26 -8.03
N LEU A 50 -11.35 5.53 -7.08
CA LEU A 50 -11.22 6.83 -6.43
C LEU A 50 -10.67 7.91 -7.37
N LYS A 51 -9.69 7.56 -8.22
CA LYS A 51 -9.17 8.47 -9.26
C LYS A 51 -10.27 8.89 -10.24
N MET A 52 -11.09 7.94 -10.69
CA MET A 52 -12.26 8.25 -11.54
C MET A 52 -13.24 9.19 -10.83
N TYR A 53 -13.48 8.98 -9.54
CA TYR A 53 -14.35 9.86 -8.75
C TYR A 53 -13.84 11.30 -8.63
N PHE A 54 -12.54 11.49 -8.33
CA PHE A 54 -11.98 12.84 -8.13
C PHE A 54 -11.61 13.58 -9.43
N PHE A 55 -11.20 12.87 -10.49
CA PHE A 55 -10.78 13.52 -11.74
C PHE A 55 -11.93 13.76 -12.75
N VAL A 56 -13.12 13.18 -12.54
CA VAL A 56 -14.29 13.35 -13.44
C VAL A 56 -15.26 14.46 -12.96
N ALA A 57 -14.99 15.17 -11.87
CA ALA A 57 -15.84 16.28 -11.40
C ALA A 57 -15.04 17.52 -10.97
N PRO A 58 -15.44 18.75 -11.36
CA PRO A 58 -15.43 19.32 -12.70
C PRO A 58 -14.34 20.42 -12.83
N ASN A 59 -13.78 20.57 -14.04
CA ASN A 59 -13.17 21.82 -14.45
C ASN A 59 -14.27 22.67 -15.13
N TYR A 60 -15.05 23.40 -14.33
CA TYR A 60 -15.93 24.46 -14.83
C TYR A 60 -15.59 25.77 -14.11
N ASN A 61 -14.88 26.63 -14.83
CA ASN A 61 -14.79 28.09 -14.68
C ASN A 61 -13.92 28.55 -15.87
N SER A 62 -14.18 29.60 -16.63
CA SER A 62 -15.30 30.51 -16.82
C SER A 62 -14.92 31.24 -18.10
N GLY A 63 -15.77 31.22 -19.13
CA GLY A 63 -15.47 31.81 -20.44
C GLY A 63 -16.77 32.15 -21.14
N SER A 64 -17.06 33.44 -21.17
CA SER A 64 -18.26 34.11 -21.68
C SER A 64 -18.63 33.82 -23.14
N ASN A 65 -19.94 33.71 -23.36
CA ASN A 65 -20.75 34.07 -24.55
C ASN A 65 -20.31 33.58 -25.95
N THR A 66 -21.14 32.73 -26.58
CA THR A 66 -22.02 33.08 -27.72
C THR A 66 -22.80 31.85 -28.20
N ASP A 67 -24.12 32.02 -28.27
CA ASP A 67 -25.09 31.54 -29.27
C ASP A 67 -25.19 30.06 -29.70
N LEU A 68 -26.46 29.64 -29.67
CA LEU A 68 -27.21 28.85 -30.66
C LEU A 68 -27.71 27.47 -30.21
N CYS A 69 -29.02 27.37 -30.33
CA CYS A 69 -29.93 26.33 -29.88
C CYS A 69 -29.78 25.02 -30.67
N SER A 70 -29.66 23.89 -29.97
CA SER A 70 -30.28 22.63 -30.39
C SER A 70 -30.77 21.86 -29.17
N VAL A 71 -32.05 22.05 -28.89
CA VAL A 71 -32.87 21.16 -28.07
C VAL A 71 -32.71 19.73 -28.60
N CYS A 72 -32.08 18.87 -27.81
CA CYS A 72 -32.36 17.44 -27.58
C CYS A 72 -31.19 16.86 -26.76
N ASP A 73 -31.22 17.13 -25.45
CA ASP A 73 -30.79 16.20 -24.38
C ASP A 73 -30.86 16.95 -23.03
N GLN A 74 -32.09 17.33 -22.67
CA GLN A 74 -32.46 17.54 -21.27
C GLN A 74 -32.43 16.19 -20.54
N GLU A 75 -31.24 15.67 -20.27
CA GLU A 75 -31.02 14.70 -19.19
C GLU A 75 -29.64 14.93 -18.55
N SER A 76 -29.36 16.19 -18.23
CA SER A 76 -28.40 16.49 -17.17
C SER A 76 -29.02 16.08 -15.83
N SER A 77 -28.23 15.37 -15.02
CA SER A 77 -28.41 15.20 -13.57
C SER A 77 -29.20 13.98 -13.07
N LYS A 78 -28.59 12.79 -13.21
CA LYS A 78 -28.48 11.76 -12.13
C LYS A 78 -27.72 10.53 -12.66
N LYS A 79 -26.42 10.67 -12.98
CA LYS A 79 -25.57 9.47 -13.06
C LYS A 79 -25.38 8.95 -11.64
N SER A 80 -26.24 8.01 -11.25
CA SER A 80 -26.20 7.35 -9.96
C SER A 80 -24.78 6.84 -9.70
N TRP A 81 -24.22 7.17 -8.53
CA TRP A 81 -22.93 6.73 -7.98
C TRP A 81 -22.59 5.28 -8.34
N ILE A 82 -23.62 4.42 -8.38
CA ILE A 82 -23.57 3.00 -8.77
C ILE A 82 -23.03 2.80 -10.18
N TYR A 83 -23.39 3.62 -11.17
CA TYR A 83 -22.87 3.50 -12.54
C TYR A 83 -21.39 3.91 -12.65
N LEU A 84 -20.91 4.82 -11.82
CA LEU A 84 -19.49 5.25 -11.82
C LEU A 84 -18.56 4.23 -11.15
N ILE A 85 -19.01 3.54 -10.10
CA ILE A 85 -18.30 2.36 -9.55
C ILE A 85 -18.45 1.11 -10.41
N THR A 86 -19.51 1.03 -11.23
CA THR A 86 -19.79 -0.13 -12.10
C THR A 86 -19.20 0.02 -13.50
N ASP A 87 -18.74 1.21 -13.92
CA ASP A 87 -18.02 1.41 -15.19
C ASP A 87 -16.59 0.84 -15.10
N THR A 88 -16.57 -0.48 -15.15
CA THR A 88 -15.41 -1.39 -15.05
C THR A 88 -14.63 -1.49 -16.35
N LYS A 89 -15.08 -0.84 -17.44
CA LYS A 89 -14.52 -1.02 -18.78
C LYS A 89 -13.11 -0.43 -18.97
N ASN A 90 -12.66 0.46 -18.08
CA ASN A 90 -11.37 1.14 -18.21
C ASN A 90 -10.36 0.82 -17.09
N TYR A 91 -10.55 -0.28 -16.36
CA TYR A 91 -9.53 -0.69 -15.38
C TYR A 91 -8.25 -1.13 -16.07
N ASN A 92 -7.11 -0.59 -15.61
CA ASN A 92 -5.82 -0.99 -16.11
C ASN A 92 -5.40 -2.30 -15.43
N PHE A 93 -5.84 -3.41 -16.01
CA PHE A 93 -5.53 -4.76 -15.51
C PHE A 93 -4.03 -5.03 -15.38
N ASN A 94 -3.21 -4.45 -16.26
CA ASN A 94 -1.77 -4.60 -16.19
C ASN A 94 -1.20 -4.01 -14.90
N THR A 95 -1.74 -2.87 -14.47
CA THR A 95 -1.38 -2.24 -13.19
C THR A 95 -1.88 -3.06 -11.99
N ILE A 96 -3.08 -3.64 -12.06
CA ILE A 96 -3.63 -4.49 -10.99
C ILE A 96 -2.77 -5.75 -10.80
N ILE A 97 -2.44 -6.45 -11.89
CA ILE A 97 -1.61 -7.67 -11.84
C ILE A 97 -0.22 -7.33 -11.28
N ARG A 98 0.35 -6.21 -11.70
CA ARG A 98 1.63 -5.71 -11.23
C ARG A 98 1.63 -5.44 -9.73
N GLN A 99 0.63 -4.73 -9.24
CA GLN A 99 0.50 -4.41 -7.81
C GLN A 99 0.24 -5.67 -6.99
N SER A 100 -0.50 -6.64 -7.53
CA SER A 100 -0.65 -7.97 -6.93
C SER A 100 0.69 -8.72 -6.81
N ALA A 101 1.54 -8.66 -7.84
CA ALA A 101 2.86 -9.28 -7.81
C ALA A 101 3.77 -8.61 -6.76
N ILE A 102 3.76 -7.28 -6.68
CA ILE A 102 4.49 -6.52 -5.66
C ILE A 102 4.00 -6.90 -4.26
N GLY A 103 2.68 -6.92 -4.04
CA GLY A 103 2.09 -7.28 -2.75
C GLY A 103 2.40 -8.70 -2.33
N SER A 104 2.46 -9.64 -3.29
CA SER A 104 2.85 -11.02 -3.06
C SER A 104 4.30 -11.13 -2.59
N PHE A 105 5.22 -10.46 -3.30
CA PHE A 105 6.63 -10.39 -2.91
C PHE A 105 6.80 -9.72 -1.55
N GLN A 106 6.03 -8.65 -1.31
CA GLN A 106 6.04 -7.92 -0.06
C GLN A 106 5.59 -8.77 1.13
N GLY A 107 4.48 -9.47 1.00
CA GLY A 107 4.01 -10.41 2.03
C GLY A 107 5.03 -11.50 2.35
N PHE A 108 5.81 -11.95 1.36
CA PHE A 108 6.88 -12.93 1.58
C PHE A 108 8.04 -12.36 2.39
N TYR A 109 8.68 -11.27 1.93
CA TYR A 109 9.87 -10.76 2.61
C TYR A 109 9.54 -10.18 3.99
N GLN A 110 8.38 -9.53 4.14
CA GLN A 110 7.96 -8.96 5.43
C GLN A 110 7.73 -10.04 6.48
N PHE A 111 7.17 -11.18 6.08
CA PHE A 111 7.03 -12.32 6.99
C PHE A 111 8.40 -12.82 7.50
N ILE A 112 9.38 -12.94 6.61
CA ILE A 112 10.75 -13.33 6.98
C ILE A 112 11.37 -12.28 7.91
N TYR A 113 11.27 -11.01 7.53
CA TYR A 113 11.83 -9.88 8.28
C TYR A 113 11.24 -9.79 9.69
N TYR A 114 9.91 -9.78 9.85
CA TYR A 114 9.28 -9.73 11.17
C TYR A 114 9.54 -10.99 12.00
N SER A 115 9.64 -12.16 11.35
CA SER A 115 10.03 -13.39 12.04
C SER A 115 11.45 -13.34 12.60
N TRP A 116 12.37 -12.68 11.89
CA TRP A 116 13.73 -12.43 12.37
C TRP A 116 13.75 -11.35 13.46
N LEU A 117 13.03 -10.25 13.25
CA LEU A 117 12.95 -9.13 14.16
C LEU A 117 12.39 -9.53 15.53
N ASP A 118 11.37 -10.40 15.56
CA ASP A 118 10.81 -10.93 16.81
C ASP A 118 11.72 -11.94 17.52
N LYS A 119 12.68 -12.57 16.81
CA LYS A 119 13.73 -13.39 17.44
C LYS A 119 14.80 -12.52 18.09
N VAL A 120 15.19 -11.42 17.46
CA VAL A 120 16.25 -10.53 17.94
C VAL A 120 15.75 -9.62 19.06
N PHE A 121 14.53 -9.11 18.93
CA PHE A 121 13.96 -8.12 19.85
C PHE A 121 12.68 -8.69 20.47
N SER A 122 12.83 -9.37 21.61
CA SER A 122 11.72 -9.96 22.37
C SER A 122 11.12 -8.95 23.37
N GLY A 123 9.79 -8.87 23.42
CA GLY A 123 9.06 -7.97 24.30
C GLY A 123 8.41 -6.78 23.60
N VAL A 124 7.65 -6.00 24.38
CA VAL A 124 6.80 -4.88 23.92
C VAL A 124 7.15 -3.55 24.60
N SER A 125 8.30 -3.47 25.28
CA SER A 125 8.75 -2.22 25.89
C SER A 125 8.90 -1.13 24.82
N LEU A 126 8.53 0.12 25.15
CA LEU A 126 8.61 1.26 24.25
C LEU A 126 10.01 1.42 23.64
N THR A 127 11.07 1.14 24.40
CA THR A 127 12.46 1.18 23.91
C THR A 127 12.72 0.12 22.83
N ILE A 128 12.10 -1.05 22.95
CA ILE A 128 12.24 -2.14 21.97
C ILE A 128 11.45 -1.79 20.71
N VAL A 129 10.23 -1.28 20.86
CA VAL A 129 9.42 -0.80 19.73
C VAL A 129 10.13 0.31 18.98
N ALA A 130 10.66 1.32 19.68
CA ALA A 130 11.40 2.41 19.05
C ALA A 130 12.63 1.92 18.27
N LYS A 131 13.40 0.96 18.82
CA LYS A 131 14.54 0.34 18.11
C LYS A 131 14.09 -0.41 16.85
N LYS A 132 12.98 -1.15 16.92
CA LYS A 132 12.40 -1.85 15.76
C LYS A 132 11.99 -0.88 14.67
N VAL A 133 11.28 0.19 15.03
CA VAL A 133 10.84 1.24 14.09
C VAL A 133 12.06 1.91 13.46
N LEU A 134 13.02 2.38 14.25
CA LEU A 134 14.22 3.03 13.71
C LEU A 134 15.00 2.13 12.74
N LEU A 135 15.10 0.83 13.04
CA LEU A 135 15.75 -0.12 12.14
C LEU A 135 14.99 -0.27 10.82
N ASP A 136 13.65 -0.31 10.89
CA ASP A 136 12.79 -0.43 9.71
C ASP A 136 12.89 0.83 8.83
N GLU A 137 12.82 2.02 9.43
CA GLU A 137 12.89 3.30 8.72
C GLU A 137 14.27 3.57 8.10
N VAL A 138 15.37 3.20 8.78
CA VAL A 138 16.73 3.51 8.31
C VAL A 138 17.23 2.48 7.28
N LEU A 139 16.81 1.22 7.38
CA LEU A 139 17.27 0.17 6.47
C LEU A 139 16.23 -0.18 5.41
N ILE A 140 15.01 -0.53 5.83
CA ILE A 140 14.01 -1.12 4.94
C ILE A 140 13.25 -0.04 4.17
N GLY A 141 12.91 1.07 4.83
CA GLY A 141 12.24 2.24 4.26
C GLY A 141 12.90 2.76 2.97
N PRO A 142 14.15 3.25 3.01
CA PRO A 142 14.80 3.83 1.84
C PRO A 142 15.01 2.82 0.71
N ILE A 143 15.28 1.55 1.04
CA ILE A 143 15.45 0.49 0.03
C ILE A 143 14.11 0.23 -0.67
N SER A 144 13.04 0.07 0.10
CA SER A 144 11.70 -0.20 -0.44
C SER A 144 11.19 0.98 -1.27
N LEU A 145 11.43 2.21 -0.81
CA LEU A 145 11.05 3.43 -1.53
C LEU A 145 11.85 3.62 -2.83
N ALA A 146 13.16 3.34 -2.82
CA ALA A 146 13.99 3.39 -4.02
C ALA A 146 13.53 2.35 -5.05
N ILE A 147 13.27 1.11 -4.62
CA ILE A 147 12.72 0.06 -5.50
C ILE A 147 11.39 0.51 -6.09
N PHE A 148 10.49 1.07 -5.28
CA PHE A 148 9.21 1.57 -5.75
C PHE A 148 9.34 2.63 -6.84
N PHE A 149 10.16 3.67 -6.62
CA PHE A 149 10.32 4.74 -7.61
C PHE A 149 11.07 4.29 -8.86
N LEU A 150 12.10 3.43 -8.73
CA LEU A 150 12.80 2.88 -9.88
C LEU A 150 11.87 1.99 -10.70
N TYR A 151 11.06 1.16 -10.04
CA TYR A 151 10.13 0.26 -10.71
C TYR A 151 9.04 1.04 -11.46
N ASN A 152 8.35 1.96 -10.78
CA ASN A 152 7.32 2.77 -11.41
C ASN A 152 7.91 3.68 -12.50
N GLY A 153 9.06 4.30 -12.24
CA GLY A 153 9.76 5.11 -13.22
C GLY A 153 10.13 4.31 -14.47
N PHE A 154 10.60 3.07 -14.33
CA PHE A 154 10.89 2.20 -15.47
C PHE A 154 9.63 1.82 -16.25
N CYS A 155 8.53 1.54 -15.56
CA CYS A 155 7.24 1.27 -16.21
C CYS A 155 6.71 2.49 -16.99
N ASP A 156 6.96 3.70 -16.50
CA ASP A 156 6.46 4.93 -17.13
C ASP A 156 7.37 5.40 -18.29
N THR A 157 8.69 5.29 -18.14
CA THR A 157 9.66 5.82 -19.13
C THR A 157 10.21 4.76 -20.09
N CYS A 158 9.90 3.47 -19.86
CA CYS A 158 10.45 2.32 -20.58
C CYS A 158 11.99 2.27 -20.66
N THR A 159 12.69 3.04 -19.82
CA THR A 159 14.13 3.26 -19.88
C THR A 159 14.70 3.38 -18.46
N MET A 160 15.84 2.73 -18.21
CA MET A 160 16.46 2.83 -16.87
C MET A 160 16.98 4.23 -16.55
N ALA A 161 17.47 4.98 -17.54
CA ALA A 161 17.90 6.35 -17.33
C ALA A 161 16.74 7.24 -16.83
N GLY A 162 15.56 7.13 -17.44
CA GLY A 162 14.36 7.85 -17.00
C GLY A 162 13.90 7.42 -15.60
N ALA A 163 13.96 6.13 -15.30
CA ALA A 163 13.65 5.60 -13.96
C ALA A 163 14.56 6.19 -12.88
N PHE A 164 15.87 6.24 -13.12
CA PHE A 164 16.83 6.82 -12.19
C PHE A 164 16.63 8.32 -12.01
N GLN A 165 16.36 9.06 -13.08
CA GLN A 165 16.08 10.49 -13.00
C GLN A 165 14.82 10.77 -12.18
N ARG A 166 13.76 10.00 -12.42
CA ARG A 166 12.49 10.09 -11.67
C ARG A 166 12.70 9.76 -10.19
N CYS A 167 13.42 8.67 -9.90
CA CYS A 167 13.78 8.31 -8.55
C CYS A 167 14.53 9.45 -7.87
N ARG A 168 15.57 10.01 -8.50
CA ARG A 168 16.35 11.12 -7.92
C ARG A 168 15.50 12.36 -7.60
N GLN A 169 14.51 12.67 -8.42
CA GLN A 169 13.63 13.83 -8.22
C GLN A 169 12.59 13.59 -7.12
N SER A 170 11.96 12.40 -7.10
CA SER A 170 10.86 12.09 -6.17
C SER A 170 11.32 11.47 -4.86
N PHE A 171 12.55 10.93 -4.79
CA PHE A 171 13.02 10.16 -3.62
C PHE A 171 13.05 11.00 -2.36
N LEU A 172 13.68 12.19 -2.39
CA LEU A 172 13.81 13.00 -1.18
C LEU A 172 12.45 13.49 -0.64
N PRO A 173 11.55 14.10 -1.46
CA PRO A 173 10.22 14.46 -0.99
C PRO A 173 9.38 13.26 -0.52
N GLY A 174 9.50 12.13 -1.24
CA GLY A 174 8.85 10.88 -0.88
C GLY A 174 9.33 10.35 0.46
N TYR A 175 10.65 10.36 0.68
CA TYR A 175 11.29 9.85 1.89
C TYR A 175 10.97 10.72 3.12
N LEU A 176 10.91 12.04 2.95
CA LEU A 176 10.44 12.91 4.03
C LEU A 176 8.99 12.62 4.43
N SER A 177 8.13 12.30 3.45
CA SER A 177 6.75 11.88 3.73
C SER A 177 6.71 10.49 4.40
N ASP A 178 7.59 9.58 3.95
CA ASP A 178 7.75 8.20 4.46
C ASP A 178 8.10 8.23 5.96
N LEU A 179 9.06 9.07 6.35
CA LEU A 179 9.51 9.31 7.72
C LEU A 179 8.44 9.90 8.67
N VAL A 180 7.31 10.38 8.15
CA VAL A 180 6.18 10.81 8.98
C VAL A 180 5.13 9.73 9.03
N TYR A 181 4.84 9.11 7.89
CA TYR A 181 3.77 8.14 7.74
C TYR A 181 4.08 6.81 8.46
N TRP A 182 5.24 6.21 8.19
CA TRP A 182 5.54 4.87 8.66
C TRP A 182 5.91 4.78 10.13
N PRO A 183 6.63 5.73 10.76
CA PRO A 183 6.97 5.58 12.18
C PRO A 183 5.74 5.50 13.09
N ILE A 184 4.70 6.25 12.76
CA ILE A 184 3.43 6.23 13.50
C ILE A 184 2.77 4.85 13.34
N LEU A 185 2.66 4.37 12.10
CA LEU A 185 2.00 3.11 11.80
C LEU A 185 2.78 1.90 12.32
N GLN A 186 4.11 1.92 12.22
CA GLN A 186 4.98 0.85 12.71
C GLN A 186 5.04 0.81 14.24
N THR A 187 4.95 1.97 14.89
CA THR A 187 4.79 2.03 16.35
C THR A 187 3.51 1.32 16.78
N ILE A 188 2.38 1.60 16.11
CA ILE A 188 1.11 0.91 16.36
C ILE A 188 1.23 -0.59 16.04
N ASN A 189 1.86 -0.94 14.93
CA ASN A 189 2.06 -2.32 14.49
C ASN A 189 2.84 -3.16 15.53
N PHE A 190 3.94 -2.64 16.05
CA PHE A 190 4.76 -3.37 17.01
C PHE A 190 4.23 -3.30 18.45
N ALA A 191 3.52 -2.23 18.82
CA ALA A 191 2.96 -2.06 20.16
C ALA A 191 1.62 -2.78 20.35
N LEU A 192 0.72 -2.71 19.36
CA LEU A 192 -0.67 -3.15 19.50
C LEU A 192 -1.02 -4.37 18.64
N VAL A 193 -0.42 -4.52 17.45
CA VAL A 193 -0.81 -5.57 16.52
C VAL A 193 -0.13 -6.91 16.87
N PRO A 194 -0.89 -8.00 17.05
CA PRO A 194 -0.32 -9.31 17.29
C PRO A 194 0.55 -9.78 16.11
N PRO A 195 1.66 -10.51 16.35
CA PRO A 195 2.63 -10.86 15.31
C PRO A 195 2.02 -11.55 14.07
N GLY A 196 0.94 -12.34 14.25
CA GLY A 196 0.26 -13.04 13.15
C GLY A 196 -0.49 -12.14 12.16
N TYR A 197 -0.79 -10.89 12.53
CA TYR A 197 -1.56 -9.92 11.73
C TYR A 197 -0.74 -8.72 11.26
N ARG A 198 0.53 -8.59 11.70
CA ARG A 198 1.38 -7.42 11.37
C ARG A 198 1.59 -7.23 9.88
N VAL A 199 1.81 -8.33 9.16
CA VAL A 199 1.98 -8.29 7.70
C VAL A 199 0.70 -7.77 7.04
N LEU A 200 -0.48 -8.21 7.49
CA LEU A 200 -1.76 -7.74 6.96
C LEU A 200 -1.99 -6.25 7.21
N TYR A 201 -1.69 -5.81 8.43
CA TYR A 201 -1.76 -4.40 8.80
C TYR A 201 -0.88 -3.55 7.87
N VAL A 202 0.36 -3.96 7.65
CA VAL A 202 1.31 -3.20 6.83
C VAL A 202 0.92 -3.18 5.36
N ILE A 203 0.46 -4.30 4.80
CA ILE A 203 0.01 -4.33 3.40
C ILE A 203 -1.21 -3.43 3.20
N PHE A 204 -2.14 -3.40 4.16
CA PHE A 204 -3.30 -2.50 4.10
C PHE A 204 -2.87 -1.03 4.01
N PHE A 205 -1.99 -0.59 4.93
CA PHE A 205 -1.49 0.79 4.90
C PHE A 205 -0.54 1.08 3.73
N THR A 206 0.15 0.06 3.20
CA THR A 206 0.93 0.16 1.96
C THR A 206 0.02 0.48 0.78
N SER A 207 -1.15 -0.13 0.70
CA SER A 207 -2.11 0.17 -0.37
C SER A 207 -2.56 1.64 -0.33
N LEU A 208 -2.82 2.19 0.85
CA LEU A 208 -3.15 3.61 1.03
C LEU A 208 -1.96 4.51 0.64
N TRP A 209 -0.75 4.12 1.06
CA TRP A 209 0.49 4.81 0.73
C TRP A 209 0.75 4.86 -0.77
N ASN A 210 0.57 3.76 -1.49
CA ASN A 210 0.73 3.71 -2.94
C ASN A 210 -0.27 4.62 -3.66
N THR A 211 -1.50 4.67 -3.16
CA THR A 211 -2.53 5.59 -3.67
C THR A 211 -2.07 7.04 -3.51
N TYR A 212 -1.58 7.40 -2.32
CA TYR A 212 -0.99 8.72 -2.04
C TYR A 212 0.19 9.04 -2.97
N LEU A 213 1.15 8.12 -3.11
CA LEU A 213 2.32 8.30 -3.97
C LEU A 213 1.95 8.50 -5.43
N CYS A 214 0.92 7.81 -5.94
CA CYS A 214 0.41 8.07 -7.28
C CYS A 214 -0.11 9.50 -7.43
N PHE A 215 -0.86 10.02 -6.46
CA PHE A 215 -1.35 11.39 -6.48
C PHE A 215 -0.21 12.42 -6.35
N PHE A 216 0.75 12.15 -5.47
CA PHE A 216 1.95 12.98 -5.28
C PHE A 216 2.79 13.06 -6.55
N ASN A 217 3.07 11.91 -7.17
CA ASN A 217 3.82 11.84 -8.42
C ASN A 217 3.09 12.52 -9.58
N ALA A 218 1.76 12.40 -9.68
CA ALA A 218 0.99 13.08 -10.72
C ALA A 218 1.14 14.61 -10.63
N ARG A 219 1.14 15.18 -9.42
CA ARG A 219 1.29 16.63 -9.21
C ARG A 219 2.69 17.15 -9.50
N MET A 220 3.74 16.35 -9.33
CA MET A 220 5.12 16.76 -9.61
C MET A 220 5.47 16.75 -11.11
N THR A 221 4.59 16.20 -11.96
CA THR A 221 4.82 16.12 -13.42
C THR A 221 4.10 17.22 -14.21
N ASN A 222 3.26 18.02 -13.53
CA ASN A 222 2.59 19.20 -14.08
C ASN A 222 3.27 20.45 -13.54
#